data_AF-A0A1W6CW50-F1
#
_entry.id   AF-A0A1W6CW50-F1
#
_cell.length_a   1.000
_cell.length_b   1.000
_cell.length_c   1.000
_cell.angle_alpha   90.00
_cell.angle_beta   90.00
_cell.angle_gamma   90.00
#
_symmetry.space_group_name_H-M   'P 1'
#
loop_
_entity.id
_entity.type
_entity.pdbx_description
1 polymer ?
#
loop_
_entity_poly.entity_id
_entity_poly.type
_entity_poly.pdbx_seq_one_letter_code
_entity_poly.pdbx_strand_id
1 'polypeptide(L)'
;MHWFERIALRRTDEAAAKGQLSGLAGEGRPLDPVRLRESADDVLHRMMADGGFLPPEMQLAKDIAVQRAVMDQIEDEAERRALGRRIALMELKRGVMADARRRSARG
;
A
#
# COMPACT_ATOMS: atom_id res chain seq x y z
N MET A 1 24.49 -16.58 -20.02
CA MET A 1 23.11 -16.08 -19.94
C MET A 1 22.21 -17.21 -19.49
N HIS A 2 21.50 -17.04 -18.39
CA HIS A 2 20.53 -17.99 -17.84
C HIS A 2 19.25 -18.06 -18.69
N TRP A 3 18.47 -19.13 -18.52
CA TRP A 3 17.23 -19.36 -19.29
C TRP A 3 16.18 -18.26 -19.09
N PHE A 4 16.08 -17.69 -17.89
CA PHE A 4 15.11 -16.62 -17.58
C PHE A 4 15.47 -15.31 -18.28
N GLU A 5 16.76 -15.01 -18.42
CA GLU A 5 17.23 -13.80 -19.11
C GLU A 5 16.85 -13.84 -20.59
N ARG A 6 16.91 -15.02 -21.21
CA ARG A 6 16.45 -15.23 -22.59
C ARG A 6 14.95 -14.98 -22.76
N ILE A 7 14.15 -15.38 -21.77
CA ILE A 7 12.71 -15.13 -21.76
C ILE A 7 12.44 -13.63 -21.57
N ALA A 8 13.12 -12.99 -20.62
CA ALA A 8 12.99 -11.56 -20.36
C ALA A 8 13.33 -10.74 -21.59
N LEU A 9 14.47 -11.01 -22.23
CA LEU A 9 14.89 -10.32 -23.45
C LEU A 9 13.86 -10.46 -24.57
N ARG A 10 13.39 -11.69 -24.83
CA ARG A 10 12.35 -11.92 -25.84
C ARG A 10 11.07 -11.12 -25.57
N ARG A 11 10.64 -11.02 -24.31
CA ARG A 11 9.46 -10.23 -23.93
C ARG A 11 9.67 -8.74 -24.16
N THR A 12 10.86 -8.23 -23.84
CA THR A 12 11.24 -6.84 -24.12
C THR A 12 11.22 -6.55 -25.62
N ASP A 13 11.79 -7.43 -26.44
CA ASP A 13 11.79 -7.29 -27.90
C ASP A 13 10.38 -7.30 -28.48
N GLU A 14 9.52 -8.21 -28.01
CA GLU A 14 8.11 -8.27 -28.41
C GLU A 14 7.33 -7.00 -28.02
N ALA A 15 7.59 -6.43 -26.84
CA ALA A 15 6.97 -5.18 -26.39
C ALA A 15 7.47 -3.98 -27.20
N ALA A 16 8.77 -3.93 -27.51
CA ALA A 16 9.37 -2.91 -28.36
C ALA A 16 8.76 -2.93 -29.77
N ALA A 17 8.65 -4.11 -30.38
CA ALA A 17 8.05 -4.29 -31.70
C ALA A 17 6.58 -3.85 -31.76
N LYS A 18 5.85 -3.95 -30.63
CA LYS A 18 4.47 -3.48 -30.49
C LYS A 18 4.36 -1.99 -30.16
N GLY A 19 5.48 -1.26 -30.07
CA GLY A 19 5.50 0.15 -29.67
C GLY A 19 5.12 0.40 -28.21
N GLN A 20 5.06 -0.65 -27.38
CA GLN A 20 4.62 -0.55 -25.97
C GLN A 20 5.66 0.12 -25.06
N LEU A 21 6.88 0.32 -25.57
CA LEU A 21 7.99 0.99 -24.88
C LEU A 21 8.16 2.45 -25.30
N SER A 22 7.21 3.02 -26.04
CA SER A 22 7.20 4.42 -26.49
C SER A 22 5.86 5.08 -26.12
N GLY A 23 5.86 6.41 -25.99
CA GLY A 23 4.74 7.19 -25.47
C GLY A 23 4.49 6.98 -23.98
N LEU A 24 5.51 6.56 -23.22
CA LEU A 24 5.35 6.27 -21.79
C LEU A 24 5.11 7.55 -20.99
N ALA A 25 4.38 7.40 -19.88
CA ALA A 25 4.14 8.52 -18.98
C ALA A 25 5.48 9.07 -18.43
N GLY A 26 5.79 10.31 -18.80
CA GLY A 26 7.06 10.95 -18.42
C GLY A 26 8.21 10.77 -19.41
N GLU A 27 7.98 10.18 -20.58
CA GLU A 27 9.00 10.09 -21.63
C GLU A 27 9.53 11.47 -22.04
N GLY A 28 10.86 11.58 -22.17
CA GLY A 28 11.56 12.84 -22.47
C GLY A 28 11.65 13.83 -21.30
N ARG A 29 11.05 13.52 -20.13
CA ARG A 29 11.16 14.36 -18.93
C ARG A 29 12.31 13.87 -18.03
N PRO A 30 12.94 14.78 -17.26
CA PRO A 30 13.91 14.38 -16.24
C PRO A 30 13.31 13.36 -15.26
N LEU A 31 14.13 12.40 -14.85
CA LEU A 31 13.75 11.48 -13.77
C LEU A 31 13.51 12.28 -12.49
N ASP A 32 12.46 11.91 -11.75
CA ASP A 32 12.14 12.52 -10.47
C ASP A 32 13.23 12.15 -9.44
N PRO A 33 13.98 13.13 -8.91
CA PRO A 33 15.08 12.88 -7.97
C PRO A 33 14.60 12.29 -6.63
N VAL A 34 13.32 12.45 -6.29
CA VAL A 34 12.71 11.79 -5.12
C VAL A 34 12.56 10.29 -5.39
N ARG A 35 12.09 9.93 -6.59
CA ARG A 35 11.90 8.52 -6.99
C ARG A 35 13.20 7.75 -7.11
N LEU A 36 14.30 8.43 -7.43
CA LEU A 36 15.63 7.80 -7.45
C LEU A 36 16.10 7.30 -6.07
N ARG A 37 15.45 7.73 -4.98
CA ARG A 37 15.77 7.31 -3.62
C ARG A 37 14.82 6.25 -3.07
N GLU A 38 13.82 5.84 -3.86
CA GLU A 38 12.87 4.81 -3.46
C GLU A 38 13.57 3.46 -3.32
N SER A 39 13.26 2.76 -2.24
CA SER A 39 13.56 1.34 -2.13
C SER A 39 12.64 0.52 -3.04
N ALA A 40 12.98 -0.75 -3.26
CA ALA A 40 12.10 -1.67 -4.00
C ALA A 40 10.71 -1.78 -3.34
N ASP A 41 10.65 -1.71 -2.00
CA ASP A 41 9.40 -1.72 -1.25
C ASP A 41 8.57 -0.45 -1.50
N ASP A 42 9.20 0.72 -1.58
CA ASP A 42 8.50 1.98 -1.86
C ASP A 42 7.87 1.95 -3.25
N VAL A 43 8.60 1.43 -4.25
CA VAL A 43 8.08 1.24 -5.61
C VAL A 43 6.89 0.28 -5.60
N LEU A 44 7.00 -0.85 -4.91
CA LEU A 44 5.92 -1.83 -4.80
C LEU A 44 4.67 -1.23 -4.12
N HIS A 45 4.85 -0.49 -3.03
CA HIS A 45 3.77 0.20 -2.32
C HIS A 45 3.06 1.21 -3.21
N ARG A 46 3.82 2.01 -3.98
CA ARG A 46 3.24 2.94 -4.95
C ARG A 46 2.49 2.22 -6.05
N MET A 47 3.06 1.17 -6.65
CA MET A 47 2.37 0.40 -7.71
C MET A 47 1.05 -0.18 -7.22
N MET A 48 1.01 -0.69 -5.98
CA MET A 48 -0.22 -1.13 -5.35
C MET A 48 -1.22 0.02 -5.15
N ALA A 49 -0.75 1.17 -4.65
CA ALA A 49 -1.59 2.36 -4.44
C ALA A 49 -2.17 2.90 -5.77
N ASP A 50 -1.36 2.99 -6.82
CA ASP A 50 -1.77 3.40 -8.17
C ASP A 50 -2.81 2.44 -8.76
N GLY A 51 -2.73 1.14 -8.41
CA GLY A 51 -3.72 0.12 -8.75
C GLY A 51 -4.98 0.12 -7.89
N GLY A 52 -5.14 1.08 -6.97
CA GLY A 52 -6.28 1.16 -6.05
C GLY A 52 -6.26 0.12 -4.91
N PHE A 53 -5.14 -0.59 -4.73
CA PHE A 53 -5.01 -1.55 -3.65
C PHE A 53 -4.75 -0.82 -2.33
N LEU A 54 -5.71 -0.92 -1.41
CA LEU A 54 -5.59 -0.43 -0.04
C LEU A 54 -5.46 -1.61 0.92
N PRO A 55 -4.37 -1.71 1.70
CA PRO A 55 -4.25 -2.75 2.71
C PRO A 55 -5.42 -2.68 3.71
N PRO A 56 -6.00 -3.82 4.11
CA PRO A 56 -7.22 -3.83 4.93
C PRO A 56 -6.99 -3.23 6.33
N GLU A 57 -5.76 -3.22 6.84
CA GLU A 57 -5.36 -2.52 8.07
C GLU A 57 -5.44 -0.99 7.96
N MET A 58 -5.30 -0.44 6.75
CA MET A 58 -5.43 1.00 6.50
C MET A 58 -6.90 1.44 6.54
N GLN A 59 -7.82 0.59 6.08
CA GLN A 59 -9.25 0.87 6.23
C GLN A 59 -9.64 0.88 7.72
N LEU A 60 -9.18 -0.10 8.49
CA LEU A 60 -9.35 -0.13 9.95
C LEU A 60 -8.77 1.10 10.64
N ALA A 61 -7.62 1.62 10.17
CA ALA A 61 -7.05 2.85 10.71
C ALA A 61 -7.96 4.07 10.49
N LYS A 62 -8.58 4.18 9.31
CA LYS A 62 -9.56 5.23 9.02
C LYS A 62 -10.80 5.11 9.90
N ASP A 63 -11.34 3.90 10.03
CA ASP A 63 -12.52 3.64 10.85
C ASP A 63 -12.25 3.96 12.34
N ILE A 64 -11.07 3.60 12.86
CA ILE A 64 -10.64 3.96 14.23
C ILE A 64 -10.60 5.48 14.40
N ALA A 65 -10.07 6.23 13.43
CA ALA A 65 -10.00 7.69 13.50
C ALA A 65 -11.40 8.31 13.57
N VAL A 66 -12.35 7.82 12.76
CA VAL A 66 -13.76 8.24 12.81
C VAL A 66 -14.37 7.95 14.18
N GLN A 67 -14.15 6.75 14.72
CA GLN A 67 -14.71 6.34 16.01
C GLN A 67 -14.13 7.15 17.18
N ARG A 68 -12.85 7.54 17.11
CA ARG A 68 -12.24 8.47 18.07
C ARG A 68 -12.89 9.85 18.02
N ALA A 69 -13.12 10.39 16.81
CA ALA A 69 -13.81 11.66 16.66
C ALA A 69 -15.26 11.62 17.20
N VAL A 70 -15.96 10.49 17.05
CA VAL A 70 -17.27 10.27 17.68
C VAL A 70 -17.14 10.23 19.21
N MET A 71 -16.15 9.53 19.74
CA MET A 71 -15.93 9.41 21.19
C MET A 71 -15.68 10.77 21.86
N ASP A 72 -15.02 11.69 21.17
CA ASP A 72 -14.78 13.05 21.67
C ASP A 72 -16.07 13.84 21.86
N GLN A 73 -17.12 13.52 21.09
CA GLN A 73 -18.43 14.17 21.14
C GLN A 73 -19.39 13.54 22.17
N ILE A 74 -19.05 12.40 22.78
CA ILE A 74 -19.92 11.72 23.75
C ILE A 74 -19.69 12.30 25.15
N GLU A 75 -20.74 12.87 25.74
CA GLU A 75 -20.72 13.38 27.12
C GLU A 75 -21.03 12.28 28.16
N ASP A 76 -21.80 11.26 27.78
CA ASP A 76 -22.10 10.13 28.67
C ASP A 76 -20.86 9.24 28.87
N GLU A 77 -20.42 9.17 30.12
CA GLU A 77 -19.21 8.45 30.51
C GLU A 77 -19.34 6.92 30.33
N ALA A 78 -20.55 6.35 30.43
CA ALA A 78 -20.75 4.92 30.19
C ALA A 78 -20.65 4.58 28.69
N GLU A 79 -21.25 5.41 27.83
CA GLU A 79 -21.17 5.30 26.38
C GLU A 79 -19.74 5.56 25.86
N ARG A 80 -19.06 6.58 26.40
CA ARG A 80 -17.66 6.88 26.09
C ARG A 80 -16.76 5.69 26.40
N ARG A 81 -16.93 5.05 27.56
CA ARG A 81 -16.18 3.83 27.92
C ARG A 81 -16.52 2.64 27.03
N ALA A 82 -17.79 2.47 26.65
CA ALA A 82 -18.19 1.39 25.75
C ALA A 82 -17.55 1.54 24.36
N LEU A 83 -17.55 2.76 23.82
CA LEU A 83 -16.90 3.08 22.56
C LEU A 83 -15.37 2.92 22.66
N GLY A 84 -14.76 3.34 23.76
CA GLY A 84 -13.34 3.14 24.03
C GLY A 84 -12.92 1.66 23.97
N ARG A 85 -13.72 0.76 24.56
CA ARG A 85 -13.47 -0.70 24.45
C ARG A 85 -13.55 -1.20 23.01
N ARG A 86 -14.49 -0.69 22.22
CA ARG A 86 -14.63 -1.03 20.80
C ARG A 86 -13.42 -0.56 20.00
N ILE A 87 -12.95 0.66 20.23
CA ILE A 87 -11.75 1.22 19.61
C ILE A 87 -10.53 0.37 19.94
N ALA A 88 -10.33 -0.01 21.21
CA ALA A 88 -9.23 -0.88 21.61
C ALA A 88 -9.24 -2.24 20.89
N LEU A 89 -10.41 -2.86 20.72
CA LEU A 89 -10.54 -4.10 19.95
C LEU A 89 -10.20 -3.90 18.46
N MET A 90 -10.63 -2.79 17.86
CA MET A 90 -10.27 -2.45 16.47
C MET A 90 -8.77 -2.23 16.30
N GLU A 91 -8.12 -1.56 17.26
CA GLU A 91 -6.67 -1.36 17.26
C GLU A 91 -5.90 -2.68 17.36
N LEU A 92 -6.34 -3.59 18.23
CA LEU A 92 -5.76 -4.93 18.33
C LEU A 92 -5.88 -5.68 16.99
N LYS A 93 -7.08 -5.69 16.38
CA LYS A 93 -7.32 -6.32 15.09
C LYS A 93 -6.40 -5.74 14.00
N ARG A 94 -6.25 -4.42 13.96
CA ARG A 94 -5.34 -3.74 13.03
C ARG A 94 -3.89 -4.18 13.24
N GLY A 95 -3.43 -4.29 14.48
CA GLY A 95 -2.08 -4.76 14.81
C GLY A 95 -1.81 -6.18 14.30
N VAL A 96 -2.75 -7.11 14.53
CA VAL A 96 -2.65 -8.50 14.04
C VAL A 96 -2.54 -8.55 12.51
N MET A 97 -3.32 -7.74 11.81
CA MET A 97 -3.30 -7.67 10.33
C MET A 97 -1.99 -7.10 9.80
N ALA A 98 -1.47 -6.03 10.43
CA ALA A 98 -0.18 -5.46 10.09
C ALA A 98 0.98 -6.46 10.32
N ASP A 99 0.92 -7.23 11.41
CA ASP A 99 1.91 -8.28 11.70
C ASP A 99 1.86 -9.42 10.70
N ALA A 100 0.66 -9.87 10.32
CA ALA A 100 0.49 -10.89 9.28
C ALA A 100 1.11 -10.43 7.95
N ARG A 101 0.88 -9.17 7.55
CA ARG A 101 1.49 -8.57 6.35
C ARG A 101 3.01 -8.48 6.45
N ARG A 102 3.55 -8.05 7.60
CA ARG A 102 5.00 -7.99 7.82
C ARG A 102 5.65 -9.36 7.75
N ARG A 103 4.97 -10.41 8.22
CA ARG A 103 5.44 -11.79 8.13
C ARG A 103 5.41 -12.29 6.69
N SER A 104 4.34 -12.03 5.94
CA SER A 104 4.24 -12.46 4.54
C SER A 104 5.23 -11.73 3.62
N ALA A 105 5.64 -10.51 3.96
CA ALA A 105 6.63 -9.76 3.18
C ALA A 105 8.08 -10.20 3.43
N ARG A 106 8.35 -11.01 4.46
CA ARG A 106 9.70 -11.50 4.82
C ARG A 106 9.99 -12.93 4.35
N GLY A 107 8.99 -13.64 3.83
CA GLY A 107 9.10 -15.01 3.30
C GLY A 107 9.04 -15.01 1.79
#